data_AF-A0A2M9EBC1-F1
#
_entry.id   AF-A0A2M9EBC1-F1
#
_cell.length_a   1.000
_cell.length_b   1.000
_cell.length_c   1.000
_cell.angle_alpha   90.00
_cell.angle_beta   90.00
_cell.angle_gamma   90.00
#
_symmetry.space_group_name_H-M   'P 1'
#
loop_
_entity.id
_entity.type
_entity.pdbx_description
1 polymer ?
#
loop_
_entity_poly.entity_id
_entity_poly.type
_entity_poly.pdbx_seq_one_letter_code
_entity_poly.pdbx_strand_id
1 'polypeptide(L)' 'MNKYKVTFKVSNPRTGGTTTYTREVLAESDAMAVEQAKGQHFGTYSTHRNEGWGFHLVKVERR' A
#
# COMPACT_ATOMS: atom_id res chain seq x y z
N MET A 1 -15.92 -11.14 5.76
CA MET A 1 -14.72 -10.34 5.41
C MET A 1 -13.95 -10.04 6.68
N ASN A 2 -12.63 -10.21 6.64
CA ASN A 2 -11.75 -9.93 7.78
C ASN A 2 -11.18 -8.50 7.65
N LYS A 3 -10.96 -7.85 8.79
CA LYS A 3 -10.29 -6.56 8.82
C LYS A 3 -8.78 -6.81 8.87
N TYR A 4 -8.04 -6.09 8.05
CA TYR A 4 -6.58 -6.15 8.02
C TYR A 4 -6.01 -4.77 8.18
N LYS A 5 -4.91 -4.67 8.93
CA LYS A 5 -4.05 -3.50 8.99
C LYS A 5 -2.79 -3.81 8.18
N VAL A 6 -2.64 -3.13 7.06
CA VAL A 6 -1.53 -3.31 6.12
C VAL A 6 -0.61 -2.11 6.17
N THR A 7 0.70 -2.35 6.30
CA THR A 7 1.74 -1.33 6.37
C THR A 7 2.70 -1.49 5.19
N PHE A 8 2.96 -0.42 4.46
CA PHE A 8 3.91 -0.36 3.35
C PHE A 8 4.92 0.77 3.57
N LYS A 9 6.12 0.59 3.06
CA LYS A 9 7.01 1.69 2.72
C LYS A 9 6.86 2.00 1.25
N VAL A 10 6.73 3.29 0.96
CA VAL A 10 6.57 3.81 -0.39
C VAL A 10 7.74 4.73 -0.66
N SER A 11 8.54 4.37 -1.66
CA SER A 11 9.72 5.13 -2.07
C SER A 11 9.35 5.98 -3.28
N ASN A 12 9.51 7.29 -3.17
CA ASN A 12 9.36 8.22 -4.27
C ASN A 12 10.71 8.36 -4.99
N PRO A 13 10.85 7.85 -6.22
CA PRO A 13 12.12 7.87 -6.95
C PRO A 13 12.56 9.28 -7.34
N ARG A 14 11.63 10.26 -7.39
CA ARG A 14 11.93 11.63 -7.78
C ARG A 14 12.56 12.44 -6.66
N THR A 15 12.18 12.17 -5.41
CA THR A 15 12.69 12.88 -4.24
C THR A 15 13.68 12.05 -3.43
N GLY A 16 13.79 10.75 -3.72
CA GLY A 16 14.51 9.78 -2.88
C GLY A 16 13.85 9.53 -1.52
N GLY A 17 12.70 10.17 -1.26
CA GLY A 17 11.99 10.07 0.01
C GLY A 17 11.30 8.72 0.16
N THR A 18 11.40 8.12 1.34
CA THR A 18 10.65 6.93 1.71
C THR A 18 9.66 7.27 2.81
N THR A 19 8.38 6.99 2.58
CA THR A 19 7.32 7.24 3.56
C THR A 19 6.66 5.92 3.94
N THR A 20 6.37 5.74 5.24
CA THR A 20 5.63 4.56 5.72
C THR A 20 4.15 4.88 5.78
N TYR A 21 3.33 4.05 5.14
CA TYR A 21 1.88 4.16 5.09
C TYR A 21 1.27 2.96 5.76
N THR A 22 0.29 3.21 6.64
CA THR A 22 -0.49 2.15 7.28
C THR A 22 -1.96 2.38 6.97
N ARG A 23 -2.65 1.31 6.55
CA ARG A 23 -4.07 1.39 6.18
C ARG A 23 -4.83 0.18 6.68
N GLU A 24 -6.10 0.40 6.97
CA GLU A 24 -7.04 -0.68 7.27
C GLU A 24 -7.89 -1.00 6.02
N VAL A 25 -8.04 -2.27 5.70
CA VAL A 25 -8.86 -2.77 4.59
C VAL A 25 -9.67 -3.99 5.00
N LEU A 26 -10.77 -4.22 4.30
CA LEU A 26 -11.59 -5.43 4.43
C LEU A 26 -11.27 -6.37 3.27
N ALA A 27 -10.80 -7.57 3.58
CA ALA A 27 -10.46 -8.55 2.56
C ALA A 27 -10.80 -9.97 3.02
N GLU A 28 -10.80 -10.90 2.07
CA GLU A 28 -11.00 -12.32 2.36
C GLU A 28 -9.70 -13.01 2.77
N SER A 29 -8.56 -12.53 2.26
CA SER A 29 -7.21 -13.05 2.52
C SER A 29 -6.17 -11.94 2.67
N ASP A 30 -5.00 -12.27 3.23
CA ASP A 30 -3.87 -11.33 3.35
C ASP A 30 -3.41 -10.80 1.99
N ALA A 31 -3.35 -11.65 0.96
CA ALA A 31 -2.95 -11.26 -0.39
C ALA A 31 -3.93 -10.22 -0.97
N MET A 32 -5.24 -10.45 -0.82
CA MET A 32 -6.25 -9.48 -1.23
C MET A 32 -6.20 -8.18 -0.42
N ALA A 33 -5.88 -8.26 0.88
CA ALA A 33 -5.71 -7.08 1.72
C ALA A 33 -4.55 -6.21 1.21
N VAL A 34 -3.42 -6.84 0.86
CA VAL A 34 -2.26 -6.17 0.31
C VAL A 34 -2.58 -5.49 -1.03
N GLU A 35 -3.22 -6.21 -1.96
CA GLU A 35 -3.55 -5.67 -3.28
C GLU A 35 -4.58 -4.54 -3.20
N GLN A 36 -5.61 -4.68 -2.36
CA GLN A 36 -6.55 -3.57 -2.11
C GLN A 36 -5.84 -2.36 -1.51
N ALA A 37 -5.03 -2.56 -0.47
CA ALA A 37 -4.36 -1.45 0.20
C ALA A 37 -3.30 -0.76 -0.69
N LYS A 38 -2.68 -1.49 -1.64
CA LYS A 38 -1.87 -0.91 -2.73
C LYS A 38 -2.73 -0.15 -3.74
N GLY A 39 -3.76 -0.77 -4.31
CA GLY A 39 -4.60 -0.16 -5.36
C GLY A 39 -5.27 1.13 -4.88
N GLN A 40 -5.67 1.18 -3.61
CA GLN A 40 -6.27 2.34 -2.99
C GLN A 40 -5.24 3.45 -2.66
N HIS A 41 -3.93 3.14 -2.62
CA HIS A 41 -2.85 4.13 -2.60
C HIS A 41 -2.53 4.62 -4.02
N PHE A 42 -2.47 3.74 -5.01
CA PHE A 42 -2.30 4.11 -6.42
C PHE A 42 -3.39 5.08 -6.88
N GLY A 43 -4.65 4.84 -6.52
CA GLY A 43 -5.79 5.72 -6.83
C GLY A 43 -5.68 7.14 -6.24
N THR A 44 -4.88 7.34 -5.19
CA THR A 44 -4.66 8.66 -4.57
C THR A 44 -3.54 9.45 -5.25
N TYR A 45 -2.59 8.77 -5.92
CA TYR A 45 -1.46 9.40 -6.61
C TYR A 45 -1.55 9.29 -8.15
N SER A 46 -2.63 8.75 -8.70
CA SER A 46 -2.84 8.53 -10.13
C SER A 46 -3.26 9.80 -10.89
N THR A 47 -2.44 10.85 -10.84
CA THR A 47 -2.47 11.91 -11.86
C THR A 47 -1.30 11.83 -12.83
N HIS A 48 -0.23 11.09 -12.53
CA HIS A 48 0.94 10.99 -13.40
C HIS A 48 1.47 9.56 -13.40
N ARG A 49 1.85 9.02 -14.58
CA ARG A 49 2.49 7.70 -14.76
C ARG A 49 3.45 7.38 -13.58
N ASN A 50 3.08 6.40 -12.76
CA ASN A 50 3.85 5.93 -11.59
C ASN A 50 4.99 4.99 -12.00
N GLU A 51 5.72 5.31 -13.08
CA GLU A 51 6.94 4.58 -13.44
C GLU A 51 8.01 4.94 -12.41
N GLY A 52 8.24 4.05 -11.43
CA GLY A 52 9.34 4.10 -10.47
C GLY A 52 8.97 4.17 -8.98
N TRP A 53 7.69 4.22 -8.60
CA TRP A 53 7.32 4.16 -7.18
C TRP A 53 7.49 2.74 -6.64
N GLY A 54 8.36 2.60 -5.63
CA GLY A 54 8.64 1.31 -4.98
C GLY A 54 7.70 1.07 -3.81
N PHE A 55 6.92 -0.02 -3.85
CA PHE A 55 6.10 -0.46 -2.72
C PHE A 55 6.77 -1.64 -2.03
N HIS A 56 7.18 -1.44 -0.78
CA HIS A 56 7.75 -2.47 0.07
C HIS A 56 6.75 -2.81 1.16
N LEU A 57 6.15 -4.00 1.09
CA LEU A 57 5.28 -4.48 2.14
C LEU A 57 6.10 -4.64 3.43
N VAL A 58 5.64 -4.01 4.51
CA VAL A 58 6.31 -4.05 5.81
C VAL A 58 5.61 -5.04 6.73
N LYS A 59 4.27 -4.98 6.80
CA LYS A 59 3.49 -5.78 7.74
C LYS A 59 2.05 -5.94 7.28
N VAL A 60 1.48 -7.11 7.53
CA VAL A 60 0.03 -7.37 7.44
C VAL A 60 -0.41 -7.95 8.77
N GLU A 61 -1.45 -7.38 9.37
CA GLU A 61 -2.04 -7.87 10.61
C GLU A 61 -3.54 -8.07 10.42
N ARG A 62 -4.02 -9.29 10.64
CA ARG A 62 -5.46 -9.55 10.76
C ARG A 62 -5.96 -9.01 12.09
N ARG A 63 -7.08 -8.30 12.06
CA ARG A 63 -7.78 -7.69 13.20
C ARG A 63 -9.07 -8.42 13.48
#